data_AF-A0A349Z3H2-F1
#
_entry.id   AF-A0A349Z3H2-F1
#
_cell.length_a   1.000
_cell.length_b   1.000
_cell.length_c   1.000
_cell.angle_alpha   90.00
_cell.angle_beta   90.00
_cell.angle_gamma   90.00
#
_symmetry.space_group_name_H-M   'P 1'
#
loop_
_entity.id
_entity.type
_entity.pdbx_description
1 polymer ?
#
loop_
_entity_poly.entity_id
_entity_poly.type
_entity_poly.pdbx_seq_one_letter_code
_entity_poly.pdbx_strand_id
1 'polypeptide(L)'
;MASPKFHNSFRQYHRWIGFFLAGIMAVYALSGVLLIFRSTDFLKFEQTSHRQLEAGLNGKGLGEQLRMRGFKVEQETDGKIVFPQGEYNKQTGEARVTSKDYPFPLNKMVKLQKATTNSPLFFMNIAFGI
;
A
#
# COMPACT_ATOMS: atom_id res chain seq x y z
N MET A 1 -41.78 10.06 -26.05
CA MET A 1 -40.87 11.10 -25.52
C MET A 1 -40.73 10.86 -24.03
N ALA A 2 -39.50 10.79 -23.49
CA ALA A 2 -39.31 10.55 -22.06
C ALA A 2 -39.89 11.71 -21.23
N SER A 3 -40.41 11.40 -20.04
CA SER A 3 -41.09 12.39 -19.18
C SER A 3 -40.14 13.55 -18.80
N PRO A 4 -40.60 14.81 -18.77
CA PRO A 4 -39.79 15.96 -18.32
C PRO A 4 -39.16 15.76 -16.93
N LYS A 5 -39.84 15.01 -16.05
CA LYS A 5 -39.33 14.63 -14.73
C LYS A 5 -38.09 13.72 -14.83
N PHE A 6 -38.11 12.78 -15.78
CA PHE A 6 -36.99 11.86 -16.04
C PHE A 6 -35.73 12.61 -16.52
N HIS A 7 -35.88 13.59 -17.40
CA HIS A 7 -34.76 14.42 -17.87
C HIS A 7 -34.11 15.23 -16.74
N ASN A 8 -34.91 15.82 -15.85
CA ASN A 8 -34.38 16.61 -14.74
C ASN A 8 -33.68 15.71 -13.70
N SER A 9 -34.27 14.55 -13.38
CA SER A 9 -33.64 13.56 -12.51
C SER A 9 -32.32 13.04 -13.08
N PHE A 10 -32.28 12.69 -14.37
CA PHE A 10 -31.05 12.23 -15.02
C PHE A 10 -29.92 13.26 -14.94
N ARG A 11 -30.23 14.55 -15.16
CA ARG A 11 -29.25 15.64 -15.03
C ARG A 11 -28.68 15.76 -13.62
N GLN A 12 -29.51 15.58 -12.60
CA GLN A 12 -29.08 15.60 -11.21
C GLN A 12 -28.15 14.43 -10.89
N TYR A 13 -28.54 13.21 -11.28
CA TYR A 13 -27.70 12.02 -11.11
C TYR A 13 -26.38 12.12 -11.87
N HIS A 14 -26.39 12.58 -13.11
CA HIS A 14 -25.17 12.77 -13.90
C HIS A 14 -24.19 13.73 -13.22
N ARG A 15 -24.71 14.80 -12.61
CA ARG A 15 -23.87 15.76 -11.87
C ARG A 15 -23.26 15.14 -10.62
N TRP A 16 -24.04 14.35 -9.86
CA TRP A 16 -23.53 13.64 -8.68
C TRP A 16 -22.47 12.60 -9.04
N ILE A 17 -22.69 11.84 -10.12
CA ILE A 17 -21.70 10.90 -10.66
C ILE A 17 -20.45 11.67 -11.12
N GLY A 18 -20.62 12.82 -11.77
CA GLY A 18 -19.51 13.68 -12.18
C GLY A 18 -18.65 14.17 -11.02
N PHE A 19 -19.26 14.64 -9.92
CA PHE A 19 -18.51 15.05 -8.73
C PHE A 19 -17.80 13.87 -8.06
N PHE A 20 -18.44 12.70 -8.02
CA PHE A 20 -17.82 11.48 -7.51
C PHE A 20 -16.60 11.08 -8.34
N LEU A 21 -16.74 11.09 -9.67
CA LEU A 21 -15.65 10.81 -10.61
C LEU A 21 -14.50 11.80 -10.45
N ALA A 22 -14.79 13.11 -10.39
CA ALA A 22 -13.79 14.14 -10.20
C ALA A 22 -13.00 13.95 -8.89
N GLY A 23 -13.68 13.56 -7.80
CA GLY A 23 -13.06 13.25 -6.52
C GLY A 23 -12.09 12.08 -6.60
N ILE A 24 -12.49 10.99 -7.26
CA ILE A 24 -11.59 9.83 -7.42
C ILE A 24 -10.41 10.17 -8.34
N MET A 25 -10.64 10.90 -9.44
CA MET A 25 -9.56 11.34 -10.32
C MET A 25 -8.54 12.23 -9.59
N ALA A 26 -8.99 13.09 -8.67
CA ALA A 26 -8.10 13.88 -7.82
C ALA A 26 -7.22 12.97 -6.92
N VAL A 27 -7.81 11.93 -6.33
CA VAL A 27 -7.05 10.93 -5.54
C VAL A 27 -5.99 10.25 -6.41
N TYR A 28 -6.33 9.81 -7.63
CA TYR A 28 -5.42 9.15 -8.56
C TYR A 28 -4.28 10.06 -9.02
N ALA A 29 -4.57 11.34 -9.28
CA ALA A 29 -3.56 12.32 -9.64
C ALA A 29 -2.56 12.53 -8.49
N LEU A 30 -3.08 12.73 -7.26
CA LEU A 30 -2.23 12.91 -6.07
C LEU A 30 -1.37 11.68 -5.78
N SER A 31 -1.95 10.47 -5.82
CA SER A 31 -1.19 9.24 -5.64
C SER A 31 -0.21 9.01 -6.80
N GLY A 32 -0.53 9.43 -8.03
CA GLY A 32 0.37 9.41 -9.18
C GLY A 32 1.62 10.27 -8.94
N VAL A 33 1.45 11.48 -8.44
CA VAL A 33 2.58 12.37 -8.05
C VAL A 33 3.45 11.70 -6.98
N LEU A 34 2.84 11.09 -5.95
CA LEU A 34 3.58 10.33 -4.93
C LEU A 34 4.33 9.12 -5.51
N LEU A 35 3.80 8.48 -6.56
CA LEU A 35 4.45 7.34 -7.21
C LEU A 35 5.67 7.74 -8.06
N ILE A 36 5.72 8.97 -8.59
CA ILE A 36 6.93 9.50 -9.26
C ILE A 36 8.10 9.53 -8.26
N PHE A 37 7.84 9.98 -7.04
CA PHE A 37 8.83 10.10 -5.97
C PHE A 37 9.01 8.82 -5.14
N ARG A 38 8.54 7.66 -5.61
CA ARG A 38 8.53 6.39 -4.83
C ARG A 38 9.89 5.94 -4.31
N SER A 39 10.99 6.30 -4.96
CA SER A 39 12.36 5.94 -4.55
C SER A 39 12.95 6.94 -3.55
N THR A 40 12.32 8.09 -3.35
CA THR A 40 12.76 9.14 -2.43
C THR A 40 12.05 9.03 -1.08
N ASP A 41 12.52 9.78 -0.08
CA ASP A 41 11.89 9.89 1.23
C ASP A 41 10.79 10.97 1.29
N PHE A 42 10.30 11.43 0.14
CA PHE A 42 9.25 12.44 0.07
C PHE A 42 7.96 11.99 0.76
N LEU A 43 7.54 12.71 1.80
CA LEU A 43 6.33 12.45 2.59
C LEU A 43 6.24 11.04 3.22
N LYS A 44 7.36 10.34 3.34
CA LYS A 44 7.42 9.07 4.06
C LYS A 44 7.85 9.31 5.49
N PHE A 45 7.23 8.57 6.41
CA PHE A 45 7.54 8.63 7.84
C PHE A 45 7.95 7.24 8.30
N GLU A 46 8.77 7.19 9.36
CA GLU A 46 9.17 5.95 9.98
C GLU A 46 7.96 5.28 10.63
N GLN A 47 7.70 4.04 10.22
CA GLN A 47 6.68 3.20 10.83
C GLN A 47 7.32 1.87 11.22
N THR A 48 7.24 1.56 12.51
CA THR A 48 7.62 0.26 13.04
C THR A 48 6.42 -0.68 12.96
N SER A 49 6.59 -1.79 12.25
CA SER A 49 5.60 -2.86 12.15
C SER A 49 6.13 -4.10 12.87
N HIS A 50 5.28 -4.66 13.72
CA HIS A 50 5.50 -5.95 14.34
C HIS A 50 4.82 -7.01 13.47
N ARG A 51 5.58 -8.01 13.03
CA ARG A 51 5.08 -9.15 12.27
C ARG A 51 5.40 -10.42 13.01
N GLN A 52 4.39 -11.25 13.21
CA GLN A 52 4.58 -12.61 13.71
C GLN A 52 4.95 -13.51 12.53
N LEU A 53 6.13 -14.12 12.59
CA LEU A 53 6.63 -15.11 11.64
C LEU A 53 6.77 -16.47 12.33
N GLU A 54 7.12 -17.50 11.56
CA GLU A 54 7.45 -18.80 12.13
C GLU A 54 8.68 -18.68 13.04
N ALA A 55 8.71 -19.42 14.14
CA ALA A 55 9.85 -19.45 15.05
C ALA A 55 11.00 -20.29 14.46
N GLY A 56 12.24 -19.95 14.81
CA GLY A 56 13.43 -20.71 14.39
C GLY A 56 13.89 -20.48 12.94
N LEU A 57 13.46 -19.40 12.29
CA LEU A 57 13.90 -19.11 10.91
C LEU A 57 15.40 -18.79 10.87
N ASN A 58 16.09 -19.40 9.90
CA ASN A 58 17.46 -19.07 9.54
C ASN A 58 17.47 -17.78 8.68
N GLY A 59 18.60 -17.06 8.59
CA GLY A 59 18.72 -15.80 7.86
C GLY A 59 18.17 -15.81 6.43
N LYS A 60 18.34 -16.92 5.69
CA LYS A 60 17.73 -17.09 4.36
C LYS A 60 16.21 -17.22 4.40
N GLY A 61 15.68 -18.05 5.29
CA GLY A 61 14.24 -18.27 5.44
C GLY A 61 13.51 -17.01 5.93
N LEU A 62 14.17 -16.22 6.79
CA LEU A 62 13.68 -14.92 7.22
C LEU A 62 13.55 -13.94 6.03
N GLY A 63 14.56 -13.91 5.16
CA GLY A 63 14.54 -13.09 3.94
C GLY A 63 13.41 -13.48 2.98
N GLU A 64 13.15 -14.78 2.81
CA GLU A 64 12.06 -15.30 1.98
C GLU A 64 10.67 -14.94 2.54
N GLN A 65 10.47 -15.05 3.86
CA GLN A 65 9.18 -14.72 4.47
C GLN A 65 8.92 -13.22 4.53
N LEU A 66 9.94 -12.40 4.79
CA LEU A 66 9.78 -10.95 4.85
C LEU A 66 9.57 -10.31 3.45
N ARG A 67 10.07 -10.96 2.38
CA ARG A 67 10.00 -10.50 0.97
C ARG A 67 10.42 -9.03 0.80
N MET A 68 11.40 -8.58 1.59
CA MET A 68 11.90 -7.21 1.56
C MET A 68 13.00 -7.06 0.52
N ARG A 69 12.98 -5.95 -0.23
CA ARG A 69 14.08 -5.61 -1.14
C ARG A 69 15.31 -5.18 -0.35
N GLY A 70 16.47 -5.73 -0.71
CA GLY A 70 17.75 -5.40 -0.07
C GLY A 70 17.94 -6.02 1.31
N PHE A 71 17.20 -7.10 1.64
CA PHE A 71 17.41 -7.81 2.89
C PHE A 71 18.83 -8.40 2.94
N LYS A 72 19.57 -8.04 3.98
CA LYS A 72 20.89 -8.58 4.29
C LYS A 72 20.96 -8.82 5.79
N VAL A 73 21.47 -9.98 6.19
CA VAL A 73 21.74 -10.28 7.59
C VAL A 73 23.04 -9.57 7.97
N GLU A 74 22.97 -8.70 8.98
CA GLU A 74 24.16 -8.03 9.53
C GLU A 74 24.75 -8.85 10.66
N GLN A 75 23.89 -9.40 11.51
CA GLN A 75 24.31 -10.23 12.63
C GLN A 75 23.29 -11.35 12.85
N GLU A 76 23.81 -12.55 13.00
CA GLU A 76 23.02 -13.73 13.37
C GLU A 76 23.57 -14.30 14.68
N THR A 77 22.70 -14.42 15.67
CA THR A 77 22.98 -15.05 16.97
C THR A 77 21.99 -16.20 17.17
N ASP A 78 22.25 -17.08 18.15
CA ASP A 78 21.39 -18.24 18.44
C ASP A 78 19.94 -17.86 18.78
N GLY A 79 19.71 -16.68 19.36
CA GLY A 79 18.38 -16.19 19.73
C GLY A 79 17.77 -15.12 18.82
N LYS A 80 18.57 -14.41 18.01
CA LYS A 80 18.12 -13.19 17.32
C LYS A 80 18.86 -12.96 16.01
N ILE A 81 18.17 -12.41 15.02
CA ILE A 81 18.73 -11.95 13.76
C ILE A 81 18.55 -10.44 13.67
N VAL A 82 19.63 -9.71 13.43
CA VAL A 82 19.63 -8.26 13.23
C VAL A 82 19.92 -7.97 11.76
N PHE A 83 19.12 -7.07 11.19
CA PHE A 83 19.23 -6.62 9.82
C PHE A 83 19.02 -5.10 9.76
N PRO A 84 19.40 -4.41 8.66
CA PRO A 84 19.43 -2.95 8.62
C PRO A 84 18.08 -2.28 8.89
N GLN A 85 16.99 -3.02 8.66
CA GLN A 85 15.60 -2.56 8.76
C GLN A 85 14.93 -3.02 10.05
N GLY A 86 15.65 -3.65 10.98
CA GLY A 86 15.11 -4.10 12.26
C GLY A 86 15.67 -5.41 12.78
N GLU A 87 14.86 -6.13 13.54
CA GLU A 87 15.29 -7.31 14.28
C GLU A 87 14.23 -8.41 14.30
N TYR A 88 14.69 -9.65 14.38
CA TYR A 88 13.84 -10.84 14.47
C TYR A 88 14.29 -11.73 15.61
N ASN A 89 13.36 -12.13 16.46
CA ASN A 89 13.60 -13.06 17.55
C ASN A 89 13.29 -14.50 17.10
N LYS A 90 14.29 -15.38 17.12
CA LYS A 90 14.15 -16.79 16.71
C LYS A 90 13.30 -17.60 17.68
N GLN A 91 13.26 -17.21 18.96
CA GLN A 91 12.52 -17.94 20.01
C GLN A 91 11.02 -17.66 19.94
N THR A 92 10.65 -16.40 19.74
CA THR A 92 9.23 -15.98 19.70
C THR A 92 8.66 -15.90 18.29
N GLY A 93 9.51 -15.86 17.25
CA GLY A 93 9.09 -15.61 15.87
C GLY A 93 8.71 -14.15 15.59
N GLU A 94 8.93 -13.23 16.53
CA GLU A 94 8.55 -11.82 16.35
C GLU A 94 9.60 -11.07 15.53
N ALA A 95 9.17 -10.49 14.40
CA ALA A 95 9.96 -9.58 13.58
C ALA A 95 9.50 -8.13 13.81
N ARG A 96 10.40 -7.30 14.32
CA ARG A 96 10.24 -5.84 14.40
C ARG A 96 10.92 -5.22 13.20
N VAL A 97 10.15 -4.68 12.28
CA VAL A 97 10.65 -4.06 11.05
C VAL A 97 10.30 -2.57 11.06
N THR A 98 11.30 -1.71 10.95
CA THR A 98 11.13 -0.27 10.77
C THR A 98 11.33 0.05 9.29
N SER A 99 10.27 0.56 8.66
CA SER A 99 10.32 1.01 7.27
C SER A 99 9.74 2.40 7.13
N LYS A 100 10.22 3.14 6.14
CA LYS A 100 9.65 4.44 5.77
C LYS A 100 8.49 4.22 4.80
N ASP A 101 7.28 4.57 5.22
CA ASP A 101 6.08 4.46 4.39
C ASP A 101 5.21 5.72 4.51
N TYR A 102 4.27 5.88 3.60
CA TYR A 102 3.32 6.98 3.62
C TYR A 102 2.42 6.93 4.87
N PRO A 103 1.98 8.07 5.40
CA PRO A 103 1.01 8.11 6.49
C PRO A 103 -0.30 7.47 6.04
N PHE A 104 -1.07 6.95 6.99
CA PHE A 104 -2.27 6.14 6.75
C PHE A 104 -3.19 6.61 5.59
N PRO A 105 -3.63 7.88 5.51
CA PRO A 105 -4.50 8.32 4.42
C PRO A 105 -3.82 8.26 3.04
N LEU A 106 -2.58 8.75 2.94
CA LEU A 106 -1.81 8.73 1.69
C LEU A 106 -1.50 7.29 1.26
N ASN A 107 -1.16 6.42 2.21
CA ASN A 107 -0.86 5.02 1.91
C ASN A 107 -2.08 4.28 1.35
N LYS A 108 -3.30 4.55 1.86
CA LYS A 108 -4.53 3.97 1.28
C LYS A 108 -4.75 4.41 -0.17
N MET A 109 -4.58 5.69 -0.46
CA MET A 109 -4.75 6.21 -1.83
C MET A 109 -3.74 5.58 -2.80
N VAL A 110 -2.47 5.49 -2.40
CA VAL A 110 -1.41 4.85 -3.18
C VAL A 110 -1.67 3.36 -3.36
N LYS A 111 -2.19 2.66 -2.34
CA LYS A 111 -2.56 1.23 -2.44
C LYS A 111 -3.71 0.99 -3.41
N LEU A 112 -4.71 1.88 -3.46
CA LEU A 112 -5.81 1.81 -4.42
C LEU A 112 -5.28 1.87 -5.86
N GLN A 113 -4.47 2.89 -6.18
CA GLN A 113 -3.89 3.03 -7.52
C GLN A 113 -2.92 1.89 -7.87
N LYS A 114 -2.23 1.31 -6.89
CA LYS A 114 -1.33 0.15 -7.06
C LYS A 114 -2.06 -1.20 -7.08
N ALA A 115 -3.38 -1.26 -6.96
CA ALA A 115 -4.11 -2.51 -6.92
C ALA A 115 -3.90 -3.32 -8.22
N THR A 116 -3.36 -4.52 -8.07
CA THR A 116 -3.17 -5.49 -9.15
C THR A 116 -4.27 -6.55 -9.12
N THR A 117 -4.21 -7.55 -10.00
CA THR A 117 -5.18 -8.67 -10.10
C THR A 117 -5.36 -9.46 -8.80
N ASN A 118 -4.45 -9.33 -7.84
CA ASN A 118 -4.56 -9.94 -6.52
C ASN A 118 -5.51 -9.18 -5.57
N SER A 119 -6.08 -8.06 -6.01
CA SER A 119 -7.02 -7.25 -5.23
C SER A 119 -8.31 -7.02 -6.02
N PRO A 120 -9.50 -7.14 -5.39
CA PRO A 120 -10.77 -6.87 -6.07
C PRO A 120 -10.89 -5.40 -6.54
N LEU A 121 -10.05 -4.50 -6.01
CA LEU A 121 -10.01 -3.08 -6.34
C LEU A 121 -9.41 -2.81 -7.73
N PHE A 122 -8.81 -3.80 -8.41
CA PHE A 122 -8.21 -3.61 -9.73
C PHE A 122 -9.23 -3.20 -10.82
N PHE A 123 -10.50 -3.62 -10.69
CA PHE A 123 -11.56 -3.21 -11.60
C PHE A 123 -11.73 -1.69 -11.63
N MET A 124 -11.53 -1.04 -10.48
CA MET A 124 -11.59 0.41 -10.36
C MET A 124 -10.49 1.09 -11.18
N ASN A 125 -9.26 0.53 -11.16
CA ASN A 125 -8.15 1.03 -11.98
C ASN A 125 -8.45 0.90 -13.49
N ILE A 126 -9.10 -0.18 -13.90
CA ILE A 126 -9.51 -0.38 -15.30
C ILE A 126 -10.62 0.61 -15.69
N ALA A 127 -11.66 0.72 -14.86
CA ALA A 127 -12.81 1.57 -15.15
C ALA A 127 -12.47 3.06 -15.28
N PHE A 128 -11.39 3.53 -14.64
CA PHE A 128 -10.89 4.91 -14.81
C PHE A 128 -9.74 5.04 -15.81
N GLY A 129 -9.13 3.93 -16.22
CA GLY A 129 -8.02 3.91 -17.19
C GLY A 129 -8.46 3.79 -18.64
N ILE A 130 -9.68 3.27 -18.87
CA ILE A 130 -10.38 3.21 -20.17
C ILE A 130 -11.35 4.39 -20.25
#